data_AF-A0A6I3U9R6-F1
#
_entry.id   AF-A0A6I3U9R6-F1
#
_cell.length_a   1.000
_cell.length_b   1.000
_cell.length_c   1.000
_cell.angle_alpha   90.00
_cell.angle_beta   90.00
_cell.angle_gamma   90.00
#
_symmetry.space_group_name_H-M   'P 1'
#
loop_
_entity.id
_entity.type
_entity.pdbx_description
1 polymer ?
#
loop_
_entity_poly.entity_id
_entity_poly.type
_entity_poly.pdbx_seq_one_letter_code
_entity_poly.pdbx_strand_id
1 'polypeptide(L)' 'MVLDYFFDKNLVFCLEADNQEQLFDQVATLLEEREIVTPTYREALITREKSFPTGLDMEFLGKDLPNVAIP' A
#
# COMPACT_ATOMS: atom_id res chain seq x y z
N MET A 1 15.37 14.74 -11.14
CA MET A 1 14.47 14.19 -12.18
C MET A 1 13.04 14.38 -11.72
N VAL A 2 12.08 14.64 -12.61
CA VAL A 2 10.69 15.06 -12.30
C VAL A 2 9.95 14.16 -11.31
N LEU A 3 10.31 12.88 -11.21
CA LEU A 3 9.72 11.92 -10.26
C LEU A 3 9.96 12.29 -8.79
N ASP A 4 11.12 12.87 -8.47
CA ASP A 4 11.48 13.26 -7.09
C ASP A 4 10.61 14.42 -6.57
N TYR A 5 9.85 15.07 -7.45
CA TYR A 5 8.87 16.11 -7.09
C TYR A 5 7.53 15.50 -6.62
N PHE A 6 7.16 14.33 -7.14
CA PHE A 6 5.85 13.71 -6.88
C PHE A 6 5.91 12.65 -5.79
N PHE A 7 7.06 12.02 -5.58
CA PHE A 7 7.21 10.92 -4.63
C PHE A 7 8.37 11.19 -3.67
N ASP A 8 8.09 11.07 -2.38
CA ASP A 8 9.14 10.94 -1.38
C ASP A 8 9.72 9.52 -1.47
N LYS A 9 10.99 9.41 -1.83
CA LYS A 9 11.70 8.13 -1.94
C LYS A 9 11.70 7.33 -0.63
N ASN A 10 11.58 8.00 0.52
CA ASN A 10 11.52 7.35 1.82
C ASN A 10 10.18 6.64 2.08
N LEU A 11 9.17 6.90 1.24
CA LEU A 11 7.83 6.32 1.30
C LEU A 11 7.58 5.33 0.15
N VAL A 12 8.62 4.95 -0.60
CA VAL A 12 8.57 3.90 -1.62
C VAL A 12 9.23 2.65 -1.04
N PHE A 13 8.45 1.58 -0.93
CA PHE A 13 8.89 0.33 -0.30
C PHE A 13 8.82 -0.84 -1.30
N CYS A 14 9.81 -1.73 -1.25
CA CYS A 14 9.78 -3.03 -1.91
C CYS A 14 9.72 -4.09 -0.80
N LEU A 15 8.55 -4.69 -0.61
CA LEU A 15 8.27 -5.61 0.49
C LEU A 15 7.81 -6.95 -0.07
N GLU A 16 8.17 -8.02 0.64
CA GLU A 16 7.64 -9.36 0.41
C GLU A 16 6.69 -9.71 1.55
N ALA A 17 5.55 -10.31 1.21
CA ALA A 17 4.55 -10.75 2.18
C ALA A 17 3.79 -11.94 1.60
N ASP A 18 3.44 -12.88 2.45
CA ASP A 18 2.69 -14.08 2.07
C ASP A 18 1.18 -13.81 1.96
N ASN A 19 0.71 -12.73 2.59
CA ASN A 19 -0.70 -12.35 2.59
C ASN A 19 -0.90 -10.83 2.82
N GLN A 20 -2.13 -10.38 2.56
CA GLN A 20 -2.52 -8.97 2.65
C GLN A 20 -2.35 -8.39 4.06
N GLU A 21 -2.70 -9.13 5.11
CA GLU A 21 -2.61 -8.63 6.49
C GLU A 21 -1.17 -8.40 6.91
N GLN A 22 -0.26 -9.33 6.56
CA GLN A 22 1.18 -9.17 6.78
C GLN A 22 1.74 -7.96 6.00
N LEU A 23 1.30 -7.74 4.76
CA LEU A 23 1.73 -6.57 3.98
C LEU A 23 1.27 -5.26 4.65
N PHE A 24 0.01 -5.20 5.09
CA PHE A 24 -0.54 -4.03 5.77
C PHE A 24 0.14 -3.77 7.11
N ASP A 25 0.47 -4.81 7.86
CA ASP A 25 1.22 -4.72 9.11
C ASP A 25 2.61 -4.10 8.91
N GLN A 26 3.35 -4.57 7.89
CA GLN A 26 4.66 -4.03 7.53
C GLN A 26 4.58 -2.56 7.10
N VAL A 27 3.67 -2.23 6.19
CA VAL A 27 3.51 -0.85 5.69
C VAL A 27 3.07 0.10 6.80
N ALA A 28 2.08 -0.28 7.61
CA ALA A 28 1.60 0.55 8.71
C ALA A 28 2.72 0.81 9.74
N THR A 29 3.49 -0.20 10.10
CA THR A 29 4.64 -0.05 11.01
C THR A 29 5.67 0.93 10.45
N LEU A 30 6.05 0.79 9.17
CA LEU A 30 7.02 1.70 8.52
C LEU A 30 6.53 3.15 8.50
N LEU A 31 5.23 3.38 8.29
CA LEU A 31 4.64 4.71 8.26
C LEU A 31 4.47 5.31 9.67
N GLU A 32 4.09 4.49 10.66
CA GLU A 32 3.97 4.89 12.08
C GLU A 32 5.33 5.29 12.66
N GLU A 33 6.39 4.50 12.43
CA GLU A 33 7.76 4.80 12.87
C GLU A 33 8.31 6.11 12.28
N ARG A 34 7.81 6.51 11.11
CA ARG A 34 8.18 7.76 10.41
C ARG A 34 7.25 8.92 10.78
N GLU A 35 6.31 8.72 11.71
CA GLU A 35 5.32 9.71 12.14
C GLU A 35 4.47 10.26 10.99
N ILE A 36 4.25 9.47 9.94
CA ILE A 36 3.45 9.85 8.75
C ILE A 36 1.96 9.63 8.99
N VAL A 37 1.62 8.66 9.85
CA VAL A 37 0.26 8.24 10.15
C VAL A 37 0.02 8.14 11.66
N THR A 38 -1.25 8.11 12.07
CA THR A 38 -1.63 7.95 13.47
C THR A 38 -1.54 6.49 13.91
N PRO A 39 -1.42 6.19 15.22
CA PRO A 39 -1.40 4.81 15.72
C PRO A 39 -2.65 3.97 15.41
N THR A 40 -3.75 4.62 14.99
CA THR A 40 -5.00 3.96 14.60
C THR A 40 -5.05 3.60 13.12
N TYR A 41 -4.00 3.94 12.35
CA TYR A 41 -3.98 3.78 10.90
C TYR A 41 -4.10 2.33 10.46
N ARG A 42 -3.38 1.42 11.12
CA ARG A 42 -3.40 -0.02 10.81
C ARG A 42 -4.81 -0.61 10.85
N GLU A 43 -5.53 -0.35 11.93
CA GLU A 43 -6.90 -0.85 12.11
C GLU A 43 -7.86 -0.23 11.08
N ALA A 44 -7.70 1.07 10.80
CA ALA A 44 -8.48 1.78 9.80
C ALA A 44 -8.26 1.21 8.39
N LEU A 45 -7.00 0.93 8.02
CA LEU A 45 -6.62 0.33 6.74
C LEU A 45 -7.26 -1.04 6.54
N ILE A 46 -7.15 -1.93 7.54
CA ILE A 46 -7.72 -3.29 7.49
C ILE A 46 -9.25 -3.23 7.41
N THR A 47 -9.89 -2.39 8.22
CA THR A 47 -11.35 -2.25 8.23
C THR A 47 -11.86 -1.73 6.89
N ARG A 48 -11.14 -0.78 6.30
CA ARG A 48 -11.47 -0.20 5.00
C ARG A 48 -11.37 -1.23 3.89
N GLU A 49 -10.26 -1.96 3.79
CA GLU A 49 -10.08 -2.97 2.73
C GLU A 49 -11.12 -4.09 2.82
N LYS A 50 -11.48 -4.53 4.03
CA LYS A 50 -12.57 -5.51 4.24
C LYS A 50 -13.94 -4.99 3.80
N SER A 51 -14.18 -3.70 3.97
CA SER A 51 -15.48 -3.07 3.66
C SER A 51 -15.57 -2.63 2.19
N PHE A 52 -14.44 -2.23 1.61
CA PHE A 52 -14.31 -1.67 0.28
C PHE A 52 -13.00 -2.19 -0.35
N PRO A 53 -13.02 -3.39 -0.95
CA PRO A 53 -11.83 -3.97 -1.57
C PRO A 53 -11.26 -3.05 -2.66
N THR A 54 -9.94 -2.89 -2.67
CA THR A 54 -9.27 -1.90 -3.53
C THR A 54 -8.40 -2.49 -4.64
N GLY A 55 -8.31 -3.81 -4.70
CA GLY A 55 -7.60 -4.52 -5.76
C GLY A 55 -8.22 -4.27 -7.14
N LEU A 56 -7.38 -3.87 -8.09
CA LEU A 56 -7.70 -3.65 -9.48
C LEU A 56 -6.99 -4.71 -10.33
N ASP A 57 -7.81 -5.49 -11.03
CA ASP A 57 -7.34 -6.43 -12.04
C ASP A 57 -6.95 -5.65 -13.31
N MET A 58 -5.66 -5.68 -13.62
CA MET A 58 -5.08 -4.91 -14.73
C MET A 58 -5.06 -5.69 -16.04
N GLU A 59 -5.50 -6.95 -16.07
CA GLU A 59 -5.60 -7.75 -17.29
C GLU A 59 -6.48 -7.08 -18.36
N PHE A 60 -7.47 -6.28 -17.92
CA PHE A 60 -8.30 -5.46 -18.80
C PHE A 60 -7.48 -4.47 -19.66
N LEU A 61 -6.38 -3.93 -19.13
CA LEU A 61 -5.51 -2.99 -19.83
C LEU A 61 -4.40 -3.70 -20.62
N GLY A 62 -3.96 -4.86 -20.15
CA GLY A 62 -2.96 -5.68 -20.83
C GLY A 62 -2.58 -6.90 -19.99
N LYS A 63 -2.45 -8.07 -20.65
CA LYS A 63 -2.23 -9.37 -19.98
C LYS A 63 -0.93 -9.49 -19.18
N ASP A 64 0.05 -8.63 -19.45
CA ASP A 64 1.38 -8.67 -18.83
C ASP A 64 1.58 -7.57 -17.77
N LEU A 65 0.50 -6.87 -17.37
CA LEU A 65 0.57 -5.82 -16.36
C LEU A 65 0.38 -6.40 -14.96
N PRO A 66 1.14 -5.93 -13.96
CA PRO A 66 0.90 -6.31 -12.58
C PRO A 66 -0.43 -5.73 -12.10
N ASN A 67 -1.13 -6.46 -11.24
CA ASN A 67 -2.29 -5.95 -10.53
C ASN A 67 -1.88 -4.84 -9.55
N VAL A 68 -2.81 -3.92 -9.29
CA VAL A 68 -2.58 -2.75 -8.43
C VAL A 68 -3.66 -2.70 -7.36
N ALA A 69 -3.33 -2.22 -6.17
CA ALA A 69 -4.31 -1.90 -5.13
C ALA A 69 -4.16 -0.43 -4.73
N ILE A 70 -5.28 0.24 -4.42
CA ILE A 70 -5.31 1.64 -3.99
C ILE A 70 -6.13 1.75 -2.70
N PRO A 71 -5.50 1.46 -1.54
CA PRO A 71 -6.17 1.45 -0.25
C PRO A 71 -6.66 2.84 0.15
#